data_AF-A0A917BIX8-F1
#
_entry.id   AF-A0A917BIX8-F1
#
_cell.length_a   1.000
_cell.length_b   1.000
_cell.length_c   1.000
_cell.angle_alpha   90.00
_cell.angle_beta   90.00
_cell.angle_gamma   90.00
#
_symmetry.space_group_name_H-M   'P 1'
#
loop_
_entity.id
_entity.type
_entity.pdbx_description
1 polymer ?
#
loop_
_entity_poly.entity_id
_entity_poly.type
_entity_poly.pdbx_seq_one_letter_code
_entity_poly.pdbx_strand_id
1 'polypeptide(L)'
;MAHSWVVSCGISVVPGSTVRTVPDITLCEAPSDPVPGPTLAQPEAVRGPTSGTIDIMVNLTRIYTRTGDAGTTALGDNGRTAKTDPRLEAYADTDETNSFIGVAIACGSLPLEVQQTLTRIQNDLFDVGADLCMPLKETYEWEPLRVKQEWIDELEADCDHYNEQLEPLRSFILPGGTPGAAHLHVARTVARRAERAAWAALELYGEAPASGDRKETKGQGGINPLTAKYLNRLSDLLFILGRVANLSAGGDVLWQPGGGRETPQP
;
A
#
# COMPACT_ATOMS: atom_id res chain seq x y z
N MET A 1 -2.47 4.02 16.17
CA MET A 1 -2.44 5.43 15.72
C MET A 1 -1.69 5.57 14.39
N ALA A 2 -2.30 5.12 13.29
CA ALA A 2 -1.87 5.40 11.90
C ALA A 2 -2.43 6.75 11.37
N HIS A 3 -2.51 7.76 12.23
CA HIS A 3 -3.44 8.90 12.09
C HIS A 3 -2.88 10.11 11.33
N SER A 4 -2.06 9.98 10.28
CA SER A 4 -1.59 11.21 9.60
C SER A 4 -1.25 11.11 8.11
N TRP A 5 -1.45 9.96 7.47
CA TRP A 5 -0.84 9.78 6.15
C TRP A 5 -1.79 9.91 4.95
N VAL A 6 -3.03 9.41 5.05
CA VAL A 6 -3.99 9.48 3.93
C VAL A 6 -4.38 10.94 3.61
N VAL A 7 -4.20 11.88 4.53
CA VAL A 7 -4.40 13.30 4.26
C VAL A 7 -3.48 14.15 5.13
N SER A 8 -2.44 14.73 4.53
CA SER A 8 -1.58 15.77 5.12
C SER A 8 -2.34 17.11 5.31
N CYS A 9 -3.43 17.07 6.07
CA CYS A 9 -4.24 18.21 6.50
C CYS A 9 -4.55 18.05 7.99
N GLY A 10 -4.00 18.96 8.79
CA GLY A 10 -3.90 18.93 10.24
C GLY A 10 -5.17 18.57 10.99
N ILE A 11 -4.99 17.66 11.93
CA ILE A 11 -6.03 17.03 12.74
C ILE A 11 -6.12 17.78 14.07
N SER A 12 -7.33 18.00 14.58
CA SER A 12 -7.56 18.39 15.97
C SER A 12 -8.65 17.48 16.54
N VAL A 13 -8.37 16.91 17.71
CA VAL A 13 -9.31 16.06 18.45
C VAL A 13 -10.11 16.95 19.40
N VAL A 14 -11.44 16.92 19.30
CA VAL A 14 -12.34 17.42 20.37
C VAL A 14 -12.93 16.20 21.07
N PRO A 15 -12.86 16.08 22.41
CA PRO A 15 -13.46 14.96 23.13
C PRO A 15 -14.97 15.17 23.30
N GLY A 16 -15.73 14.12 23.00
CA GLY A 16 -17.13 13.96 23.43
C GLY A 16 -18.16 14.48 22.44
N SER A 17 -18.80 13.56 21.72
CA SER A 17 -20.14 13.79 21.19
C SER A 17 -20.91 12.49 21.05
N THR A 18 -21.99 12.42 21.83
CA THR A 18 -23.01 11.40 21.88
C THR A 18 -23.77 11.34 20.55
N VAL A 19 -24.02 10.12 20.05
CA VAL A 19 -24.84 9.86 18.87
C VAL A 19 -26.28 10.31 19.14
N ARG A 20 -26.80 11.25 18.35
CA ARG A 20 -28.25 11.48 18.19
C ARG A 20 -28.67 10.88 16.86
N THR A 21 -29.58 9.92 16.91
CA THR A 21 -30.34 9.44 15.76
C THR A 21 -31.34 10.51 15.32
N VAL A 22 -31.48 10.70 14.02
CA VAL A 22 -32.57 11.49 13.40
C VAL A 22 -33.24 10.56 12.37
N PRO A 23 -34.59 10.45 12.34
CA PRO A 23 -35.29 9.52 11.47
C PRO A 23 -35.71 10.15 10.13
N ASP A 24 -36.02 9.24 9.19
CA ASP A 24 -36.86 9.34 8.00
C ASP A 24 -36.47 10.25 6.82
N ILE A 25 -36.15 9.59 5.69
CA ILE A 25 -36.65 9.95 4.36
C ILE A 25 -37.09 8.66 3.64
N THR A 26 -38.41 8.51 3.44
CA THR A 26 -39.09 7.64 2.46
C THR A 26 -39.24 8.42 1.14
N LEU A 27 -39.33 7.91 -0.09
CA LEU A 27 -39.55 6.60 -0.73
C LEU A 27 -39.22 6.75 -2.24
N CYS A 28 -38.90 5.64 -2.92
CA CYS A 28 -39.41 5.37 -4.28
C CYS A 28 -39.37 3.85 -4.53
N GLU A 29 -40.54 3.23 -4.60
CA GLU A 29 -40.77 1.80 -4.85
C GLU A 29 -41.02 1.50 -6.33
N ALA A 30 -40.62 0.29 -6.78
CA ALA A 30 -41.39 -0.61 -7.66
C ALA A 30 -40.60 -1.93 -7.88
N PRO A 31 -41.23 -3.04 -8.29
CA PRO A 31 -42.34 -3.76 -7.67
C PRO A 31 -41.94 -5.20 -7.25
N SER A 32 -42.85 -5.79 -6.48
CA SER A 32 -42.83 -7.07 -5.78
C SER A 32 -42.85 -8.34 -6.65
N ASP A 33 -42.06 -9.35 -6.27
CA ASP A 33 -42.56 -10.70 -5.90
C ASP A 33 -41.45 -11.53 -5.19
N PRO A 34 -41.75 -12.25 -4.09
CA PRO A 34 -40.75 -12.98 -3.30
C PRO A 34 -40.61 -14.45 -3.70
N VAL A 35 -39.38 -14.94 -3.85
CA VAL A 35 -39.04 -16.38 -3.90
C VAL A 35 -38.53 -16.80 -2.51
N PRO A 36 -39.08 -17.83 -1.84
CA PRO A 36 -38.63 -18.22 -0.51
C PRO A 36 -37.36 -19.08 -0.58
N GLY A 37 -36.27 -18.60 0.02
CA GLY A 37 -35.06 -19.38 0.31
C GLY A 37 -35.11 -20.01 1.72
N PRO A 38 -34.42 -21.14 1.96
CA PRO A 38 -34.55 -21.91 3.19
C PRO A 38 -33.83 -21.26 4.39
N THR A 39 -34.49 -21.30 5.54
CA THR A 39 -33.98 -20.86 6.84
C THR A 39 -32.79 -21.73 7.28
N LEU A 40 -31.61 -21.13 7.41
CA LEU A 40 -30.46 -21.73 8.10
C LEU A 40 -30.41 -21.18 9.53
N ALA A 41 -30.49 -22.09 10.50
CA ALA A 41 -30.31 -21.81 11.92
C ALA A 41 -28.89 -21.32 12.21
N GLN A 42 -28.76 -20.27 13.03
CA GLN A 42 -27.46 -19.77 13.50
C GLN A 42 -26.95 -20.65 14.66
N PRO A 43 -25.66 -21.06 14.68
CA PRO A 43 -25.07 -21.66 15.85
C PRO A 43 -24.67 -20.59 16.89
N GLU A 44 -24.97 -20.89 18.15
CA GLU A 44 -24.66 -20.05 19.32
C GLU A 44 -23.14 -19.84 19.48
N ALA A 45 -22.74 -18.58 19.68
CA ALA A 45 -21.36 -18.19 19.87
C ALA A 45 -20.86 -18.52 21.29
N VAL A 46 -19.93 -19.48 21.39
CA VAL A 46 -19.11 -19.72 22.59
C VAL A 46 -18.08 -18.59 22.70
N ARG A 47 -18.24 -17.70 23.68
CA ARG A 47 -17.31 -16.60 23.96
C ARG A 47 -16.11 -17.09 24.78
N GLY A 48 -14.96 -17.25 24.15
CA GLY A 48 -13.65 -17.23 24.80
C GLY A 48 -13.10 -15.80 24.92
N PRO A 49 -12.17 -15.53 25.85
CA PRO A 49 -11.62 -14.18 26.04
C PRO A 49 -10.72 -13.83 24.85
N THR A 50 -11.16 -12.90 24.00
CA THR A 50 -10.35 -12.36 22.91
C THR A 50 -9.33 -11.37 23.48
N SER A 51 -8.05 -11.67 23.24
CA SER A 51 -6.94 -10.73 23.33
C SER A 51 -7.34 -9.40 22.68
N GLY A 52 -7.09 -8.29 23.37
CA GLY A 52 -7.53 -6.96 22.94
C GLY A 52 -6.82 -6.50 21.68
N THR A 53 -7.38 -6.81 20.51
CA THR A 53 -7.06 -6.12 19.27
C THR A 53 -7.58 -4.70 19.38
N ILE A 54 -6.67 -3.72 19.35
CA ILE A 54 -7.03 -2.31 19.33
C ILE A 54 -7.51 -1.99 17.91
N ASP A 55 -8.81 -1.71 17.76
CA ASP A 55 -9.35 -1.15 16.52
C ASP A 55 -8.75 0.25 16.31
N ILE A 56 -7.79 0.36 15.39
CA ILE A 56 -7.24 1.65 14.97
C ILE A 56 -8.27 2.29 14.04
N MET A 57 -9.15 3.12 14.59
CA MET A 57 -10.15 3.85 13.80
C MET A 57 -9.59 5.18 13.26
N VAL A 58 -9.26 5.21 11.97
CA VAL A 58 -8.94 6.45 11.23
C VAL A 58 -10.25 7.11 10.81
N ASN A 59 -10.47 8.36 11.22
CA ASN A 59 -11.70 9.08 10.91
C ASN A 59 -11.46 10.23 9.93
N LEU A 60 -11.94 10.07 8.69
CA LEU A 60 -11.83 11.04 7.61
C LEU A 60 -13.13 11.87 7.50
N THR A 61 -13.26 12.93 8.31
CA THR A 61 -14.49 13.76 8.34
C THR A 61 -14.38 15.06 7.55
N ARG A 62 -13.23 15.73 7.59
CA ARG A 62 -12.91 16.90 6.76
C ARG A 62 -11.56 16.69 6.11
N ILE A 63 -11.56 16.62 4.78
CA ILE A 63 -10.35 16.31 4.00
C ILE A 63 -9.43 17.54 3.89
N TYR A 64 -9.95 18.72 3.57
CA TYR A 64 -9.12 19.93 3.49
C TYR A 64 -9.09 20.71 4.82
N THR A 65 -7.90 21.07 5.31
CA THR A 65 -7.75 21.85 6.56
C THR A 65 -6.85 23.08 6.42
N ARG A 66 -6.21 23.27 5.26
CA ARG A 66 -5.31 24.41 4.93
C ARG A 66 -4.02 24.50 5.76
N THR A 67 -3.78 23.60 6.72
CA THR A 67 -2.53 23.61 7.51
C THR A 67 -1.28 23.29 6.70
N GLY A 68 -1.45 22.85 5.45
CA GLY A 68 -0.39 22.51 4.52
C GLY A 68 -0.06 23.61 3.50
N ASP A 69 -0.74 24.75 3.54
CA ASP A 69 -0.65 25.79 2.50
C ASP A 69 0.69 26.53 2.55
N ALA A 70 1.34 26.56 3.71
CA ALA A 70 2.69 27.10 3.89
C ALA A 70 3.81 26.11 3.47
N GLY A 71 3.48 25.03 2.75
CA GLY A 71 4.47 24.06 2.26
C GLY A 71 5.03 23.09 3.32
N THR A 72 4.42 23.02 4.50
CA THR A 72 4.80 22.08 5.57
C THR A 72 3.66 21.13 5.91
N THR A 73 3.97 19.98 6.50
CA THR A 73 2.97 19.03 6.98
C THR A 73 3.41 18.36 8.29
N ALA A 74 2.54 17.51 8.86
CA ALA A 74 2.82 16.72 10.05
C ALA A 74 3.21 15.28 9.69
N LEU A 75 4.20 14.74 10.40
CA LEU A 75 4.58 13.33 10.43
C LEU A 75 3.69 12.54 11.39
N GLY A 76 3.85 11.22 11.43
CA GLY A 76 3.05 10.31 12.27
C GLY A 76 3.12 10.62 13.77
N ASP A 77 4.18 11.26 14.24
CA ASP A 77 4.37 11.71 15.62
C ASP A 77 3.97 13.17 15.87
N ASN A 78 3.33 13.80 14.88
CA ASN A 78 2.99 15.23 14.81
C ASN A 78 4.20 16.18 14.72
N GLY A 79 5.41 15.69 14.47
CA GLY A 79 6.54 16.54 14.06
C GLY A 79 6.24 17.25 12.74
N ARG A 80 6.70 18.49 12.58
CA ARG A 80 6.49 19.25 11.35
C ARG A 80 7.67 19.04 10.41
N THR A 81 7.37 18.83 9.13
CA THR A 81 8.38 18.78 8.07
C THR A 81 7.93 19.54 6.82
N ALA A 82 8.86 19.86 5.92
CA ALA A 82 8.57 20.41 4.59
C ALA A 82 7.91 19.36 3.68
N LYS A 83 7.09 19.80 2.73
CA LYS A 83 6.49 18.92 1.71
C LYS A 83 7.50 18.34 0.71
N THR A 84 8.75 18.78 0.78
CA THR A 84 9.88 18.31 -0.03
C THR A 84 10.87 17.47 0.78
N ASP A 85 10.47 17.02 1.98
CA ASP A 85 11.30 16.17 2.83
C ASP A 85 11.46 14.77 2.23
N PRO A 86 12.67 14.19 2.17
CA PRO A 86 12.88 12.85 1.60
C PRO A 86 12.05 11.74 2.26
N ARG A 87 11.78 11.83 3.58
CA ARG A 87 10.89 10.89 4.27
C ARG A 87 9.46 10.98 3.73
N LEU A 88 9.01 12.20 3.44
CA LEU A 88 7.70 12.44 2.87
C LEU A 88 7.60 11.96 1.44
N GLU A 89 8.61 12.24 0.61
CA GLU A 89 8.69 11.70 -0.75
C GLU A 89 8.60 10.17 -0.74
N ALA A 90 9.34 9.50 0.16
CA ALA A 90 9.34 8.05 0.28
C ALA A 90 7.94 7.47 0.56
N TYR A 91 7.22 8.01 1.55
CA TYR A 91 5.88 7.52 1.81
C TYR A 91 4.91 7.93 0.68
N ALA A 92 5.03 9.11 0.09
CA ALA A 92 4.12 9.57 -0.97
C ALA A 92 4.24 8.71 -2.23
N ASP A 93 5.45 8.33 -2.59
CA ASP A 93 5.71 7.41 -3.70
C ASP A 93 5.20 5.99 -3.41
N THR A 94 5.15 5.61 -2.12
CA THR A 94 4.48 4.38 -1.67
C THR A 94 2.97 4.45 -1.93
N ASP A 95 2.32 5.61 -1.72
CA ASP A 95 0.90 5.83 -2.10
C ASP A 95 0.67 5.70 -3.60
N GLU A 96 1.59 6.26 -4.37
CA GLU A 96 1.49 6.24 -5.82
C GLU A 96 1.63 4.80 -6.34
N THR A 97 2.54 4.02 -5.75
CA THR A 97 2.64 2.58 -5.99
C THR A 97 1.32 1.88 -5.70
N ASN A 98 0.73 2.16 -4.53
CA ASN A 98 -0.55 1.57 -4.11
C ASN A 98 -1.69 1.93 -5.08
N SER A 99 -1.72 3.17 -5.55
CA SER A 99 -2.69 3.67 -6.52
C SER A 99 -2.57 2.96 -7.88
N PHE A 100 -1.36 2.74 -8.38
CA PHE A 100 -1.14 1.99 -9.63
C PHE A 100 -1.50 0.51 -9.52
N ILE A 101 -1.30 -0.10 -8.34
CA ILE A 101 -1.82 -1.45 -8.07
C ILE A 101 -3.36 -1.45 -8.13
N GLY A 102 -4.01 -0.44 -7.54
CA GLY A 102 -5.47 -0.28 -7.63
C GLY A 102 -5.98 -0.19 -9.07
N VAL A 103 -5.26 0.52 -9.96
CA VAL A 103 -5.58 0.56 -11.40
C VAL A 103 -5.44 -0.82 -12.04
N ALA A 104 -4.37 -1.57 -11.71
CA ALA A 104 -4.17 -2.92 -12.24
C ALA A 104 -5.32 -3.87 -11.81
N ILE A 105 -5.78 -3.79 -10.55
CA ILE A 105 -6.92 -4.56 -10.06
C ILE A 105 -8.20 -4.16 -10.81
N ALA A 106 -8.48 -2.87 -10.93
CA ALA A 106 -9.73 -2.36 -11.50
C ALA A 106 -9.84 -2.59 -13.02
N CYS A 107 -8.73 -2.50 -13.75
CA CYS A 107 -8.73 -2.48 -15.21
C CYS A 107 -8.01 -3.67 -15.86
N GLY A 108 -7.33 -4.50 -15.07
CA GLY A 108 -6.40 -5.49 -15.60
C GLY A 108 -6.98 -6.85 -15.97
N SER A 109 -8.23 -7.14 -15.61
CA SER A 109 -8.86 -8.47 -15.77
C SER A 109 -7.97 -9.62 -15.26
N LEU A 110 -7.32 -9.39 -14.12
CA LEU A 110 -6.34 -10.29 -13.52
C LEU A 110 -7.01 -11.56 -12.96
N PRO A 111 -6.31 -12.70 -12.86
CA PRO A 111 -6.79 -13.87 -12.13
C PRO A 111 -7.19 -13.51 -10.68
N LEU A 112 -8.22 -14.17 -10.13
CA LEU A 112 -8.75 -13.87 -8.79
C LEU A 112 -7.68 -13.94 -7.70
N GLU A 113 -6.82 -14.95 -7.76
CA GLU A 113 -5.71 -15.14 -6.83
C GLU A 113 -4.73 -13.95 -6.86
N VAL A 114 -4.37 -13.48 -8.06
CA VAL A 114 -3.53 -12.29 -8.24
C VAL A 114 -4.20 -11.05 -7.65
N GLN A 115 -5.53 -10.87 -7.84
CA GLN A 115 -6.26 -9.76 -7.23
C GLN A 115 -6.23 -9.83 -5.70
N GLN A 116 -6.34 -11.03 -5.11
CA GLN A 116 -6.27 -11.23 -3.67
C GLN A 116 -4.87 -10.89 -3.12
N THR A 117 -3.81 -11.38 -3.76
CA THR A 117 -2.42 -11.02 -3.43
C THR A 117 -2.20 -9.51 -3.51
N LEU A 118 -2.62 -8.87 -4.61
CA LEU A 118 -2.47 -7.43 -4.78
C LEU A 118 -3.27 -6.64 -3.74
N THR A 119 -4.48 -7.09 -3.36
CA THR A 119 -5.28 -6.45 -2.31
C THR A 119 -4.60 -6.54 -0.94
N ARG A 120 -3.96 -7.67 -0.61
CA ARG A 120 -3.11 -7.77 0.59
C ARG A 120 -1.96 -6.75 0.52
N ILE A 121 -1.25 -6.70 -0.60
CA ILE A 121 -0.16 -5.73 -0.82
C ILE A 121 -0.64 -4.27 -0.70
N GLN A 122 -1.85 -3.94 -1.15
CA GLN A 122 -2.40 -2.59 -0.96
C GLN A 122 -2.57 -2.23 0.53
N ASN A 123 -2.86 -3.20 1.39
CA ASN A 123 -2.89 -3.01 2.84
C ASN A 123 -1.47 -2.86 3.39
N ASP A 124 -0.56 -3.76 3.00
CA ASP A 124 0.85 -3.68 3.40
C ASP A 124 1.48 -2.33 3.02
N LEU A 125 1.14 -1.77 1.85
CA LEU A 125 1.66 -0.47 1.41
C LEU A 125 1.15 0.71 2.25
N PHE A 126 -0.07 0.63 2.81
CA PHE A 126 -0.49 1.60 3.83
C PHE A 126 0.37 1.49 5.09
N ASP A 127 0.72 0.27 5.48
CA ASP A 127 1.53 0.01 6.66
C ASP A 127 3.00 0.44 6.47
N VAL A 128 3.56 0.19 5.28
CA VAL A 128 4.88 0.69 4.85
C VAL A 128 4.89 2.22 4.87
N GLY A 129 3.85 2.86 4.33
CA GLY A 129 3.70 4.32 4.38
C GLY A 129 3.60 4.86 5.81
N ALA A 130 2.88 4.16 6.69
CA ALA A 130 2.76 4.53 8.11
C ALA A 130 4.11 4.42 8.85
N ASP A 131 4.90 3.38 8.57
CA ASP A 131 6.24 3.20 9.15
C ASP A 131 7.20 4.31 8.70
N LEU A 132 7.28 4.57 7.39
CA LEU A 132 8.09 5.66 6.81
C LEU A 132 7.71 7.02 7.42
N CYS A 133 6.41 7.27 7.60
CA CYS A 133 5.87 8.49 8.17
C CYS A 133 6.17 8.68 9.67
N MET A 134 6.51 7.61 10.40
CA MET A 134 6.75 7.63 11.85
C MET A 134 8.25 7.51 12.18
N PRO A 135 8.93 8.58 12.60
CA PRO A 135 10.34 8.53 13.00
C PRO A 135 10.64 7.46 14.05
N LEU A 136 11.83 6.84 13.97
CA LEU A 136 12.28 5.89 14.98
C LEU A 136 12.56 6.61 16.31
N LYS A 137 12.05 6.07 17.41
CA LYS A 137 12.24 6.58 18.78
C LYS A 137 12.58 5.44 19.72
N GLU A 138 13.33 5.75 20.78
CA GLU A 138 13.67 4.78 21.84
C GLU A 138 12.42 4.29 22.57
N THR A 139 11.43 5.17 22.72
CA THR A 139 10.16 4.85 23.38
C THR A 139 9.00 5.48 22.63
N TYR A 140 7.89 4.74 22.55
CA TYR A 140 6.61 5.22 22.03
C TYR A 140 5.55 5.21 23.12
N GLU A 141 4.49 5.98 22.94
CA GLU A 141 3.33 5.92 23.84
C GLU A 141 2.49 4.67 23.58
N TRP A 142 2.45 4.25 22.33
CA TRP A 142 1.85 3.00 21.87
C TRP A 142 2.77 2.41 20.81
N GLU A 143 2.79 1.08 20.71
CA GLU A 143 3.57 0.38 19.69
C GLU A 143 3.15 0.88 18.29
N PRO A 144 4.08 1.50 17.53
CA PRO A 144 3.77 1.94 16.19
C PRO A 144 3.69 0.73 15.26
N LEU A 145 2.98 0.92 14.15
CA LEU A 145 3.01 -0.04 13.06
C LEU A 145 4.39 0.01 12.40
N ARG A 146 5.05 -1.14 12.30
CA ARG A 146 6.38 -1.30 11.73
C ARG A 146 6.39 -2.48 10.78
N VAL A 147 7.01 -2.29 9.61
CA VAL A 147 7.31 -3.35 8.66
C VAL A 147 8.23 -4.36 9.34
N LYS A 148 7.91 -5.64 9.18
CA LYS A 148 8.64 -6.77 9.76
C LYS A 148 9.31 -7.60 8.68
N GLN A 149 10.33 -8.37 9.08
CA GLN A 149 11.01 -9.29 8.17
C GLN A 149 10.05 -10.33 7.59
N GLU A 150 9.10 -10.81 8.39
CA GLU A 150 8.05 -11.75 8.00
C GLU A 150 7.30 -11.32 6.73
N TRP A 151 7.07 -10.01 6.52
CA TRP A 151 6.37 -9.51 5.34
C TRP A 151 7.21 -9.58 4.07
N ILE A 152 8.53 -9.46 4.21
CA ILE A 152 9.47 -9.63 3.10
C ILE A 152 9.54 -11.12 2.74
N ASP A 153 9.57 -11.99 3.75
CA ASP A 153 9.57 -13.45 3.57
C ASP A 153 8.27 -13.91 2.88
N GLU A 154 7.13 -13.30 3.21
CA GLU A 154 5.85 -13.53 2.52
C GLU A 154 5.88 -13.11 1.04
N LEU A 155 6.48 -11.96 0.72
CA LEU A 155 6.66 -11.54 -0.69
C LEU A 155 7.58 -12.51 -1.45
N GLU A 156 8.62 -13.05 -0.80
CA GLU A 156 9.51 -14.05 -1.40
C GLU A 156 8.75 -15.35 -1.67
N ALA A 157 7.90 -15.80 -0.73
CA ALA A 157 7.03 -16.96 -0.93
C ALA A 157 6.03 -16.75 -2.07
N ASP A 158 5.43 -15.56 -2.20
CA ASP A 158 4.58 -15.23 -3.36
C ASP A 158 5.39 -15.29 -4.66
N CYS A 159 6.62 -14.73 -4.66
CA CYS A 159 7.49 -14.78 -5.82
C CYS A 159 7.72 -16.22 -6.27
N ASP A 160 8.10 -17.10 -5.35
CA ASP A 160 8.33 -18.51 -5.64
C ASP A 160 7.07 -19.17 -6.22
N HIS A 161 5.92 -19.02 -5.55
CA HIS A 161 4.62 -19.57 -5.97
C HIS A 161 4.23 -19.17 -7.40
N TYR A 162 4.29 -17.87 -7.73
CA TYR A 162 3.90 -17.41 -9.06
C TYR A 162 4.93 -17.75 -10.14
N ASN A 163 6.20 -17.89 -9.77
CA ASN A 163 7.27 -18.21 -10.72
C ASN A 163 7.26 -19.69 -11.13
N GLU A 164 6.68 -20.59 -10.33
CA GLU A 164 6.46 -22.01 -10.69
C GLU A 164 5.63 -22.18 -11.98
N GLN A 165 4.79 -21.20 -12.31
CA GLN A 165 3.92 -21.22 -13.49
C GLN A 165 4.62 -20.68 -14.75
N LEU A 166 5.83 -20.14 -14.62
CA LEU A 166 6.49 -19.37 -15.66
C LEU A 166 7.67 -20.14 -16.26
N GLU A 167 7.74 -20.15 -17.59
CA GLU A 167 8.95 -20.62 -18.28
C GLU A 167 10.13 -19.69 -17.97
N PRO A 168 11.36 -20.23 -17.83
CA PRO A 168 12.56 -19.43 -17.61
C PRO A 168 12.81 -18.42 -18.72
N LEU A 169 13.11 -17.16 -18.36
CA LEU A 169 13.45 -16.12 -19.32
C LEU A 169 14.85 -16.32 -19.91
N ARG A 170 14.96 -16.15 -21.22
CA ARG A 170 16.25 -16.16 -21.96
C ARG A 170 16.65 -14.78 -22.51
N SER A 171 15.82 -13.76 -22.28
CA SER A 171 16.06 -12.35 -22.62
C SER A 171 15.21 -11.47 -21.69
N PHE A 172 15.40 -10.15 -21.74
CA PHE A 172 14.45 -9.21 -21.15
C PHE A 172 13.12 -9.26 -21.88
N ILE A 173 12.04 -8.88 -21.19
CA ILE A 173 10.71 -8.74 -21.77
C ILE A 173 10.43 -7.27 -22.12
N LEU A 174 9.64 -7.04 -23.15
CA LEU A 174 9.05 -5.74 -23.40
C LEU A 174 7.86 -5.56 -22.45
N PRO A 175 7.86 -4.53 -21.58
CA PRO A 175 6.80 -4.36 -20.59
C PRO A 175 5.47 -4.01 -21.30
N GLY A 176 4.54 -4.95 -21.30
CA GLY A 176 3.26 -4.83 -21.99
C GLY A 176 2.54 -6.17 -22.09
N GLY A 177 1.72 -6.33 -23.13
CA GLY A 177 0.87 -7.51 -23.33
C GLY A 177 -0.58 -7.21 -22.97
N THR A 178 -1.14 -7.95 -22.01
CA THR A 178 -2.50 -7.69 -21.52
C THR A 178 -2.58 -6.35 -20.77
N PRO A 179 -3.78 -5.74 -20.65
CA PRO A 179 -3.95 -4.54 -19.83
C PRO A 179 -3.44 -4.72 -18.40
N GLY A 180 -3.70 -5.88 -17.79
CA GLY A 180 -3.21 -6.23 -16.47
C GLY A 180 -1.69 -6.27 -16.38
N ALA A 181 -1.02 -6.97 -17.31
CA ALA A 181 0.43 -7.03 -17.36
C ALA A 181 1.08 -5.66 -17.56
N ALA A 182 0.52 -4.84 -18.46
CA ALA A 182 0.99 -3.48 -18.70
C ALA A 182 0.89 -2.60 -17.44
N HIS A 183 -0.25 -2.62 -16.74
CA HIS A 183 -0.41 -1.88 -15.49
C HIS A 183 0.50 -2.39 -14.37
N LEU A 184 0.70 -3.71 -14.25
CA LEU A 184 1.64 -4.29 -13.28
C LEU A 184 3.08 -3.88 -13.56
N HIS A 185 3.47 -3.76 -14.84
CA HIS A 185 4.79 -3.23 -15.18
C HIS A 185 4.94 -1.74 -14.88
N VAL A 186 3.88 -0.94 -14.99
CA VAL A 186 3.89 0.45 -14.53
C VAL A 186 4.05 0.49 -13.01
N ALA A 187 3.20 -0.22 -12.27
CA ALA A 187 3.26 -0.33 -10.82
C ALA A 187 4.66 -0.77 -10.35
N ARG A 188 5.28 -1.74 -11.01
CA ARG A 188 6.66 -2.19 -10.77
C ARG A 188 7.66 -1.03 -10.87
N THR A 189 7.58 -0.21 -11.92
CA THR A 189 8.50 0.92 -12.09
C THR A 189 8.30 2.01 -11.03
N VAL A 190 7.06 2.19 -10.57
CA VAL A 190 6.68 3.13 -9.52
C VAL A 190 7.14 2.63 -8.15
N ALA A 191 6.98 1.32 -7.86
CA ALA A 191 7.54 0.68 -6.66
C ALA A 191 9.05 0.89 -6.56
N ARG A 192 9.78 0.74 -7.69
CA ARG A 192 11.23 1.01 -7.75
C ARG A 192 11.57 2.48 -7.55
N ARG A 193 10.66 3.40 -7.87
CA ARG A 193 10.84 4.83 -7.59
C ARG A 193 10.64 5.11 -6.10
N ALA A 194 9.59 4.56 -5.49
CA ALA A 194 9.38 4.60 -4.04
C ALA A 194 10.57 4.02 -3.28
N GLU A 195 11.13 2.90 -3.75
CA GLU A 195 12.31 2.27 -3.18
C GLU A 195 13.51 3.22 -3.14
N ARG A 196 13.79 3.94 -4.24
CA ARG A 196 14.88 4.94 -4.28
C ARG A 196 14.63 6.11 -3.33
N ALA A 197 13.38 6.57 -3.23
CA ALA A 197 13.02 7.62 -2.29
C ALA A 197 13.20 7.15 -0.83
N ALA A 198 12.83 5.91 -0.52
CA ALA A 198 13.05 5.30 0.79
C ALA A 198 14.54 5.19 1.13
N TRP A 199 15.39 4.76 0.18
CA TRP A 199 16.85 4.75 0.36
C TRP A 199 17.44 6.14 0.56
N ALA A 200 17.01 7.14 -0.22
CA ALA A 200 17.46 8.52 -0.04
C ALA A 200 17.08 9.06 1.35
N ALA A 201 15.90 8.71 1.85
CA ALA A 201 15.49 9.06 3.20
C ALA A 201 16.34 8.32 4.26
N LEU A 202 16.64 7.03 4.08
CA LEU A 202 17.53 6.26 4.95
C LEU A 202 18.95 6.83 4.99
N GLU A 203 19.50 7.26 3.84
CA GLU A 203 20.81 7.91 3.77
C GLU A 203 20.85 9.22 4.58
N LEU A 204 19.76 10.00 4.54
CA LEU A 204 19.67 11.27 5.26
C LEU A 204 19.44 11.09 6.78
N TYR A 205 18.52 10.20 7.15
CA TYR A 205 18.05 10.06 8.54
C TYR A 205 18.75 8.95 9.32
N GLY A 206 19.39 7.99 8.64
CA GLY A 206 19.92 6.77 9.23
C GLY A 206 18.83 5.88 9.83
N GLU A 207 19.26 4.90 10.60
CA GLU A 207 18.40 3.88 11.23
C GLU A 207 18.30 4.06 12.76
N ALA A 208 19.03 5.03 13.32
CA ALA A 208 19.09 5.22 14.77
C ALA A 208 17.80 5.85 15.31
N PRO A 209 17.22 5.34 16.41
CA PRO A 209 16.12 6.02 17.06
C PRO A 209 16.58 7.36 17.64
N ALA A 210 15.69 8.35 17.69
CA ALA A 210 15.94 9.58 18.41
C ALA A 210 16.04 9.30 19.92
N SER A 211 17.11 9.81 20.54
CA SER A 211 17.33 9.77 21.98
C SER A 211 16.82 11.04 22.65
N GLY A 212 16.20 10.92 23.83
CA GLY A 212 15.72 12.04 24.63
C GLY A 212 14.20 12.08 24.80
N ASP A 213 13.68 13.20 25.33
CA ASP A 213 12.25 13.32 25.63
C ASP A 213 11.41 13.29 24.34
N ARG A 214 10.31 12.53 24.34
CA ARG A 214 9.44 12.32 23.18
C ARG A 214 8.84 13.61 22.62
N LYS A 215 8.62 14.63 23.48
CA LYS A 215 8.07 15.93 23.06
C LYS A 215 9.12 16.77 22.34
N GLU A 216 10.38 16.66 22.76
CA GLU A 216 11.50 17.42 22.20
C GLU A 216 12.01 16.80 20.90
N THR A 217 11.85 15.49 20.74
CA THR A 217 12.30 14.70 19.58
C THR A 217 11.23 14.54 18.49
N LYS A 218 10.21 15.42 18.45
CA LYS A 218 9.19 15.36 17.40
C LYS A 218 9.78 15.60 16.02
N GLY A 219 9.45 14.72 15.07
CA GLY A 219 9.99 14.75 13.71
C GLY A 219 11.46 14.32 13.59
N GLN A 220 12.07 13.86 14.69
CA GLN A 220 13.45 13.40 14.72
C GLN A 220 13.51 11.87 14.85
N GLY A 221 14.61 11.29 14.36
CA GLY A 221 14.88 9.86 14.41
C GLY A 221 15.04 9.26 13.03
N GLY A 222 15.56 8.04 12.99
CA GLY A 222 15.83 7.30 11.77
C GLY A 222 14.58 6.73 11.09
N ILE A 223 14.82 5.83 10.16
CA ILE A 223 13.83 5.10 9.37
C ILE A 223 14.08 3.60 9.51
N ASN A 224 13.02 2.80 9.54
CA ASN A 224 13.12 1.35 9.51
C ASN A 224 13.61 0.88 8.13
N PRO A 225 14.80 0.25 8.00
CA PRO A 225 15.34 -0.18 6.71
C PRO A 225 14.50 -1.28 6.04
N LEU A 226 13.63 -1.98 6.78
CA LEU A 226 12.76 -3.00 6.22
C LEU A 226 11.72 -2.44 5.24
N THR A 227 11.38 -1.15 5.34
CA THR A 227 10.49 -0.47 4.39
C THR A 227 11.06 -0.48 2.97
N ALA A 228 12.34 -0.09 2.81
CA ALA A 228 13.03 -0.12 1.52
C ALA A 228 13.23 -1.55 1.00
N LYS A 229 13.52 -2.51 1.89
CA LYS A 229 13.65 -3.93 1.50
C LYS A 229 12.33 -4.53 1.02
N TYR A 230 11.21 -4.19 1.67
CA TYR A 230 9.87 -4.59 1.22
C TYR A 230 9.59 -4.05 -0.18
N LEU A 231 9.83 -2.75 -0.44
CA LEU A 231 9.63 -2.13 -1.76
C LEU A 231 10.50 -2.76 -2.84
N ASN A 232 11.76 -3.10 -2.52
CA ASN A 232 12.64 -3.82 -3.43
C ASN A 232 12.04 -5.17 -3.85
N ARG A 233 11.64 -5.99 -2.86
CA ARG A 233 11.06 -7.33 -3.13
C ARG A 233 9.69 -7.25 -3.80
N LEU A 234 8.89 -6.24 -3.48
CA LEU A 234 7.61 -5.99 -4.13
C LEU A 234 7.80 -5.75 -5.64
N SER A 235 8.88 -5.06 -6.04
CA SER A 235 9.13 -4.84 -7.46
C SER A 235 9.44 -6.12 -8.23
N ASP A 236 10.07 -7.12 -7.57
CA ASP A 236 10.27 -8.45 -8.14
C ASP A 236 8.93 -9.17 -8.29
N LEU A 237 8.09 -9.16 -7.25
CA LEU A 237 6.77 -9.78 -7.31
C LEU A 237 5.90 -9.16 -8.41
N LEU A 238 5.85 -7.83 -8.53
CA LEU A 238 5.10 -7.14 -9.58
C LEU A 238 5.62 -7.48 -10.99
N PHE A 239 6.91 -7.75 -11.14
CA PHE A 239 7.45 -8.27 -12.40
C PHE A 239 6.90 -9.67 -12.71
N ILE A 240 6.96 -10.58 -11.74
CA ILE A 240 6.48 -11.96 -11.87
C ILE A 240 4.98 -11.97 -12.17
N LEU A 241 4.18 -11.21 -11.43
CA LEU A 241 2.74 -11.09 -11.65
C LEU A 241 2.40 -10.50 -13.02
N GLY A 242 3.22 -9.57 -13.53
CA GLY A 242 3.07 -9.05 -14.90
C GLY A 242 3.18 -10.16 -15.94
N ARG A 243 4.12 -11.10 -15.76
CA ARG A 243 4.28 -12.27 -16.63
C ARG A 243 3.13 -13.26 -16.49
N VAL A 244 2.69 -13.54 -15.27
CA VAL A 244 1.51 -14.39 -15.01
C VAL A 244 0.28 -13.82 -15.72
N ALA A 245 0.08 -12.51 -15.68
CA ALA A 245 -1.02 -11.83 -16.35
C ALA A 245 -0.96 -11.93 -17.90
N ASN A 246 0.18 -12.28 -18.49
CA ASN A 246 0.34 -12.52 -19.92
C ASN A 246 0.13 -13.98 -20.34
N LEU A 247 0.10 -14.95 -19.42
CA LEU A 247 0.00 -16.38 -19.76
C LEU A 247 -1.23 -16.70 -20.62
N SER A 248 -2.39 -16.12 -20.29
CA SER A 248 -3.62 -16.31 -21.05
C SER A 248 -3.60 -15.70 -22.47
N ALA A 249 -2.66 -14.79 -22.73
CA ALA A 249 -2.50 -14.09 -24.00
C ALA A 249 -1.31 -14.59 -24.84
N GLY A 250 -0.71 -15.73 -24.46
CA GLY A 250 0.42 -16.32 -25.19
C GLY A 250 1.80 -15.93 -24.67
N GLY A 251 1.88 -15.28 -23.51
CA GLY A 251 3.13 -14.98 -22.81
C GLY A 251 3.78 -13.64 -23.20
N ASP A 252 5.04 -13.48 -22.78
CA ASP A 252 5.77 -12.22 -22.91
C ASP A 252 6.45 -12.04 -24.28
N VAL A 253 6.52 -10.80 -24.75
CA VAL A 253 7.34 -10.45 -25.92
C VAL A 253 8.77 -10.22 -25.47
N LEU A 254 9.71 -11.00 -26.03
CA LEU A 254 11.13 -10.88 -25.70
C LEU A 254 11.78 -9.70 -26.44
N TRP A 255 12.63 -8.98 -25.72
CA TRP A 255 13.51 -7.96 -26.29
C TRP A 255 14.52 -8.60 -27.24
N GLN A 256 14.70 -7.97 -28.40
CA GLN A 256 15.68 -8.32 -29.43
C GLN A 256 16.83 -7.28 -29.45
N PRO A 257 18.01 -7.59 -28.89
CA PRO A 257 19.13 -6.64 -28.85
C PRO A 257 19.54 -6.20 -30.27
N GLY A 258 19.44 -4.90 -30.56
CA GLY A 258 19.79 -4.34 -31.88
C GLY A 258 18.85 -4.73 -33.04
N GLY A 259 17.81 -5.53 -32.79
CA GLY A 259 16.83 -6.01 -33.78
C GLY A 259 15.59 -5.12 -33.91
N GLY A 260 14.54 -5.66 -34.55
CA GLY A 260 13.23 -5.01 -34.69
C GLY A 260 13.16 -3.83 -35.69
N ARG A 261 14.20 -3.66 -36.51
CA ARG A 261 14.31 -2.60 -37.54
C ARG A 261 14.39 -3.13 -38.96
N GLU A 262 14.21 -4.44 -39.14
CA GLU A 262 14.19 -5.04 -40.47
C GLU A 262 12.94 -4.57 -41.22
N THR A 263 13.13 -4.09 -42.44
CA THR A 263 12.02 -3.75 -43.33
C THR A 263 11.19 -5.02 -43.56
N PRO A 264 9.86 -4.99 -43.42
CA PRO A 264 9.03 -6.14 -43.75
C PRO A 264 9.38 -6.63 -45.16
N GLN A 265 9.65 -7.92 -45.33
CA GLN A 265 9.81 -8.48 -46.67
C GLN A 265 8.48 -8.31 -47.43
N PRO A 266 8.54 -7.87 -48.71
CA PRO A 266 7.36 -7.56 -49.50
C PRO A 266 6.46 -8.77 -49.75
#